data_AF-A0A2P2Q5G6-F1
#
_entry.id   AF-A0A2P2Q5G6-F1
#
_cell.length_a   1.000
_cell.length_b   1.000
_cell.length_c   1.000
_cell.angle_alpha   90.00
_cell.angle_beta   90.00
_cell.angle_gamma   90.00
#
_symmetry.space_group_name_H-M   'P 1'
#
loop_
_entity.id
_entity.type
_entity.pdbx_description
1 polymer ?
#
loop_
_entity_poly.entity_id
_entity_poly.type
_entity_poly.pdbx_seq_one_letter_code
_entity_poly.pdbx_strand_id
1 'polypeptide(L)' 'MHEPSQIHLKAAKRVLRYVKGTTYGIMFNRIEKLEMVGYTNSNWGGTQDEMKSTSRVCVHLGIKCV' A
#
# COMPACT_ATOMS: atom_id res chain seq x y z
N MET A 1 -9.30 9.36 -4.26
CA MET A 1 -9.87 8.07 -4.71
C MET A 1 -11.41 8.06 -4.66
N HIS A 2 -12.10 9.20 -4.80
CA HIS A 2 -13.57 9.25 -4.67
C HIS A 2 -14.34 9.21 -5.99
N GLU A 3 -13.64 9.25 -7.14
CA GLU A 3 -14.28 9.13 -8.46
C GLU A 3 -13.33 8.42 -9.45
N PRO A 4 -13.30 7.07 -9.44
CA PRO A 4 -12.50 6.32 -10.38
C PRO A 4 -13.01 6.53 -11.81
N SER A 5 -12.23 7.23 -12.63
CA SER A 5 -12.56 7.49 -14.04
C SER A 5 -12.02 6.42 -14.99
N GLN A 6 -12.46 6.47 -16.25
CA GLN A 6 -11.96 5.58 -17.32
C GLN A 6 -10.43 5.66 -17.50
N ILE A 7 -9.81 6.79 -17.18
CA ILE A 7 -8.36 6.97 -17.23
C ILE A 7 -7.69 6.09 -16.17
N HIS A 8 -8.24 6.06 -14.96
CA HIS A 8 -7.74 5.23 -13.86
C HIS A 8 -7.89 3.73 -14.21
N LEU A 9 -9.01 3.33 -14.80
CA LEU A 9 -9.22 1.95 -15.25
C LEU A 9 -8.22 1.53 -16.33
N LYS A 10 -7.94 2.40 -17.31
CA LYS A 10 -6.92 2.15 -18.34
C LYS A 10 -5.53 2.01 -17.74
N ALA A 11 -5.16 2.85 -16.77
CA ALA A 11 -3.90 2.77 -16.07
C ALA A 11 -3.76 1.45 -15.30
N ALA A 12 -4.77 1.07 -14.51
CA ALA A 12 -4.79 -0.20 -13.78
C ALA A 12 -4.66 -1.42 -14.72
N LYS A 13 -5.40 -1.44 -15.83
CA LYS A 13 -5.28 -2.49 -16.85
C LYS A 13 -3.88 -2.58 -17.46
N ARG A 14 -3.19 -1.45 -17.65
CA ARG A 14 -1.81 -1.42 -18.16
C ARG A 14 -0.83 -2.04 -17.15
N VAL A 15 -0.98 -1.71 -15.87
CA VAL A 15 -0.18 -2.31 -14.78
C VAL A 15 -0.37 -3.82 -14.73
N LEU A 16 -1.62 -4.29 -14.77
CA LEU A 16 -1.92 -5.73 -14.74
C LEU A 16 -1.35 -6.49 -15.95
N ARG A 17 -1.40 -5.90 -17.16
CA ARG A 17 -0.76 -6.50 -18.34
C ARG A 17 0.76 -6.58 -18.21
N TYR A 18 1.37 -5.55 -17.65
CA TYR A 18 2.82 -5.53 -17.42
C TYR A 18 3.20 -6.66 -16.45
N VAL A 19 2.53 -6.75 -15.30
CA VAL A 19 2.72 -7.82 -14.32
C VAL A 19 2.51 -9.22 -14.92
N LYS A 20 1.50 -9.39 -15.77
CA LYS A 20 1.25 -10.68 -16.45
C LYS A 20 2.34 -11.04 -17.46
N GLY A 21 2.91 -10.06 -18.16
CA GLY A 21 3.92 -10.26 -19.20
C GLY A 21 5.36 -10.35 -18.67
N THR A 22 5.61 -9.92 -17.43
CA THR A 22 6.93 -10.03 -16.80
C THR A 22 7.20 -11.47 -16.35
N THR A 23 8.36 -12.00 -16.73
CA THR A 23 8.84 -13.34 -16.35
C THR A 23 9.13 -13.49 -14.85
N TYR A 24 9.24 -12.38 -14.13
CA TYR A 24 9.46 -12.36 -12.68
C TYR A 24 8.18 -12.54 -11.86
N GLY A 25 6.99 -12.45 -12.47
CA GLY A 25 5.70 -12.62 -11.80
C GLY A 25 5.50 -11.77 -10.54
N ILE A 26 4.36 -11.94 -9.88
CA ILE A 26 4.25 -11.63 -8.45
C ILE A 26 4.04 -12.99 -7.79
N MET A 27 5.10 -13.56 -7.23
CA MET A 27 5.00 -14.80 -6.46
C MET A 27 4.37 -14.49 -5.10
N PHE A 28 3.06 -14.70 -5.00
CA PHE A 28 2.40 -14.83 -3.72
C PHE A 28 2.58 -16.27 -3.24
N ASN A 29 3.64 -16.53 -2.48
CA ASN A 29 3.73 -17.79 -1.75
C ASN A 29 2.64 -17.83 -0.69
N ARG A 30 1.93 -18.96 -0.58
CA ARG A 30 1.02 -19.19 0.54
C ARG A 30 1.88 -19.31 1.80
N ILE A 31 1.93 -18.23 2.56
CA ILE A 31 2.60 -18.18 3.86
C ILE A 31 1.51 -18.46 4.91
N GLU A 32 1.65 -19.54 5.68
CA GLU A 32 0.66 -19.95 6.70
C GLU A 32 0.51 -18.93 7.84
N LYS A 33 1.55 -18.13 8.10
CA LYS A 33 1.57 -17.04 9.11
C LYS A 33 2.13 -15.76 8.49
N LEU A 34 1.31 -15.10 7.71
CA LEU A 34 1.60 -13.76 7.20
C LEU A 34 1.14 -12.74 8.25
N GLU A 35 2.07 -12.04 8.89
CA GLU A 35 1.71 -10.97 9.81
C GLU A 35 1.80 -9.62 9.11
N MET A 36 0.71 -8.85 9.20
CA MET A 36 0.64 -7.47 8.73
C MET A 36 0.93 -6.56 9.92
N VAL A 37 2.06 -5.86 9.89
CA VAL A 37 2.42 -4.89 10.93
C VAL A 37 2.28 -3.49 10.35
N GLY A 38 1.31 -2.74 10.86
CA GLY A 38 1.10 -1.34 10.51
C GLY A 38 1.74 -0.42 11.53
N TYR A 39 2.62 0.47 11.06
CA TYR A 39 3.15 1.56 11.86
C TYR A 39 2.47 2.87 11.43
N THR A 40 1.83 3.52 12.40
CA THR A 40 1.23 4.84 12.22
C THR A 40 1.94 5.83 13.14
N ASN A 41 2.62 6.80 12.54
CA ASN A 41 3.16 7.92 13.30
C ASN A 41 2.12 9.04 13.33
N SER A 42 1.56 9.28 14.52
CA SER A 42 0.59 10.34 14.79
C SER A 42 1.34 11.49 15.47
N ASN A 43 1.68 12.54 14.72
CA ASN A 43 2.22 13.76 15.33
C ASN A 43 1.06 14.53 16.01
N TRP A 44 0.69 14.12 17.22
CA TRP A 44 -0.25 14.86 18.07
C TRP A 44 0.54 15.86 18.92
N GLY A 45 1.06 16.91 18.28
CA GLY A 45 1.87 17.91 18.93
C GLY A 45 1.77 19.26 18.23
N GLY A 46 0.74 20.04 18.60
CA GLY A 46 0.76 21.50 18.53
C GLY A 46 -0.02 22.16 17.39
N THR A 47 -1.05 22.92 17.81
CA THR A 47 -1.57 24.14 17.15
C THR A 47 -2.80 23.97 16.24
N GLN A 48 -3.81 24.78 16.54
CA GLN A 48 -5.15 24.86 15.93
C GLN A 48 -5.14 25.33 14.46
N ASP A 49 -3.97 25.64 13.89
CA ASP A 49 -3.82 26.32 12.59
C ASP A 49 -3.17 25.47 11.49
N GLU A 50 -2.64 24.27 11.77
CA GLU A 50 -2.08 23.39 10.72
C GLU A 50 -3.05 22.29 10.32
N MET A 51 -4.02 22.66 9.47
CA MET A 51 -4.98 21.74 8.86
C MET A 51 -4.35 20.86 7.74
N LYS A 52 -3.17 20.28 7.99
CA LYS A 52 -2.56 19.22 7.14
C LYS A 52 -1.74 18.24 7.98
N SER A 53 -2.42 17.44 8.79
CA SER A 53 -1.81 16.24 9.38
C SER A 53 -1.37 15.30 8.25
N THR A 54 -0.06 15.14 8.07
CA THR A 54 0.50 14.12 7.18
C THR A 54 0.67 12.84 8.00
N SER A 55 -0.41 12.06 8.11
CA SER A 55 -0.33 10.73 8.67
C SER A 55 0.51 9.85 7.74
N ARG A 56 1.70 9.45 8.20
CA ARG A 56 2.53 8.48 7.49
C ARG A 56 2.14 7.08 7.96
N VAL A 57 1.63 6.29 7.02
CA VAL A 57 1.32 4.88 7.22
C VAL A 57 2.43 4.06 6.56
N CYS A 58 3.12 3.23 7.34
CA CYS A 58 4.03 2.22 6.82
C CYS A 58 3.45 0.85 7.13
N VAL A 59 3.21 0.04 6.09
CA VAL A 59 2.71 -1.33 6.24
C VAL A 59 3.84 -2.28 5.85
N HIS A 60 4.28 -3.09 6.82
CA HIS A 60 5.20 -4.18 6.57
C HIS A 60 4.43 -5.50 6.49
N LEU A 61 4.72 -6.28 5.45
CA LEU A 61 4.15 -7.60 5.22
C LEU A 61 5.29 -8.61 5.21
N GLY A 62 5.37 -9.46 6.23
CA GLY A 62 6.50 -10.37 6.42
C GLY A 62 6.17 -11.57 7.29
N ILE A 63 7.09 -12.54 7.27
CA ILE A 63 7.09 -13.68 8.20
C ILE A 63 7.86 -13.22 9.44
N LYS A 64 7.25 -13.30 10.63
CA LYS A 64 8.01 -13.13 11.87
C LYS A 64 9.07 -14.22 11.93
N CYS A 65 10.34 -13.83 11.84
CA CYS A 65 11.43 -14.67 12.29
C CYS A 65 11.45 -14.55 13.83
N VAL A 66 11.25 -15.69 14.50
CA VAL A 66 11.39 -15.82 15.97
C VAL A 66 12.86 -15.72 16.34
#